data_AF-A0A3C0Y1N6-F1
#
_entry.id   AF-A0A3C0Y1N6-F1
#
_cell.length_a   1.000
_cell.length_b   1.000
_cell.length_c   1.000
_cell.angle_alpha   90.00
_cell.angle_beta   90.00
_cell.angle_gamma   90.00
#
_symmetry.space_group_name_H-M   'P 1'
#
loop_
_entity.id
_entity.type
_entity.pdbx_description
1 polymer ?
#
loop_
_entity_poly.entity_id
_entity_poly.type
_entity_poly.pdbx_seq_one_letter_code
_entity_poly.pdbx_strand_id
1 'polypeptide(L)'
;MKSYSELKKNIKRVKETRGLKEIELALLGDTATQFLRTAIEGYGYEAGYRAEIYESEYDVMETEILDASSGLYEKKRDYVVLYMSTERAYEAFTRLDEKERTSFARQYVDRIRDYWSVVRERTGAGIIQADFNRVDAGIYGQYGNRLKSAWEYQYAMLQHLLAEAAADTERVYLLGLDSIQTSLGRAVFCDMRFYYEARMSISTDALPAVAKGVWDIIAAADGRVRKCLVLDLDNTLWGGVIADDGLSGIELGELGKGRIYCDIQRWCLELKKRGVILAVCSKNDEDNAREPFEKHPDMVLRPDDIAMFVANWEDKASNIRRIQETLNIGMDSMVFLDDQAFERNLVKEMIPEITVPSLPEEPAEWPAYLKSLDLFETSSVSEGADRTKQYREEANRRTEKARHADVGEYLESLEMKACCAPFDEFRYPRIAELSQRSNQFNLRTVRYTEDQIKDIAQSDRYIT
;
A
#
# COMPACT_ATOMS: atom_id res chain seq x y z
N MET A 1 0.60 -16.72 1.04
CA MET A 1 0.97 -16.20 -0.29
C MET A 1 0.97 -17.36 -1.29
N LYS A 2 0.68 -17.11 -2.57
CA LYS A 2 0.78 -18.14 -3.61
C LYS A 2 2.22 -18.56 -3.85
N SER A 3 2.45 -19.82 -4.21
CA SER A 3 3.75 -20.31 -4.67
C SER A 3 4.03 -19.91 -6.12
N TYR A 4 5.30 -19.89 -6.53
CA TYR A 4 5.67 -19.62 -7.93
C TYR A 4 5.01 -20.59 -8.93
N SER A 5 4.86 -21.87 -8.55
CA SER A 5 4.18 -22.87 -9.37
C SER A 5 2.69 -22.55 -9.58
N GLU A 6 2.01 -22.01 -8.56
CA GLU A 6 0.63 -21.54 -8.69
C GLU A 6 0.54 -20.31 -9.59
N LEU A 7 1.45 -19.33 -9.44
CA LEU A 7 1.48 -18.16 -10.32
C LEU A 7 1.68 -18.56 -11.79
N LYS A 8 2.57 -19.52 -12.06
CA LYS A 8 2.75 -20.06 -13.42
C LYS A 8 1.48 -20.70 -13.99
N LYS A 9 0.66 -21.33 -13.14
CA LYS A 9 -0.65 -21.87 -13.56
C LYS A 9 -1.65 -20.74 -13.85
N ASN A 10 -1.59 -19.64 -13.12
CA ASN A 10 -2.47 -18.49 -13.31
C ASN A 10 -2.31 -17.84 -14.69
N ILE A 11 -1.13 -17.89 -15.32
CA ILE A 11 -0.92 -17.36 -16.68
C ILE A 11 -1.92 -17.93 -17.70
N LYS A 12 -2.29 -19.22 -17.55
CA LYS A 12 -3.33 -19.81 -18.42
C LYS A 12 -4.71 -19.21 -18.14
N ARG A 13 -5.04 -18.99 -16.86
CA ARG A 13 -6.32 -18.41 -16.41
C ARG A 13 -6.48 -16.95 -16.89
N VAL A 14 -5.39 -16.17 -16.94
CA VAL A 14 -5.39 -14.80 -17.47
C VAL A 14 -5.93 -14.73 -18.90
N LYS A 15 -5.57 -15.72 -19.73
CA LYS A 15 -5.98 -15.78 -21.15
C LYS A 15 -7.47 -16.13 -21.30
N GLU A 16 -8.00 -16.94 -20.40
CA GLU A 16 -9.39 -17.44 -20.45
C GLU A 16 -10.39 -16.49 -19.78
N THR A 17 -9.94 -15.72 -18.79
CA THR A 17 -10.80 -14.85 -17.98
C THR A 17 -11.09 -13.53 -18.69
N ARG A 18 -12.37 -13.15 -18.78
CA ARG A 18 -12.81 -11.85 -19.34
C ARG A 18 -12.98 -10.81 -18.23
N GLY A 19 -12.83 -9.53 -18.57
CA GLY A 19 -13.09 -8.41 -17.64
C GLY A 19 -11.92 -8.00 -16.74
N LEU A 20 -10.74 -8.61 -16.91
CA LEU A 20 -9.50 -8.14 -16.28
C LEU A 20 -9.08 -6.80 -16.87
N LYS A 21 -8.51 -5.91 -16.04
CA LYS A 21 -7.96 -4.64 -16.52
C LYS A 21 -6.65 -4.91 -17.27
N GLU A 22 -6.57 -4.47 -18.52
CA GLU A 22 -5.36 -4.60 -19.34
C GLU A 22 -4.34 -3.53 -18.95
N ILE A 23 -3.06 -3.92 -18.94
CA ILE A 23 -1.95 -3.03 -18.59
C ILE A 23 -0.69 -3.41 -19.38
N GLU A 24 0.00 -2.41 -19.90
CA GLU A 24 1.24 -2.57 -20.66
C GLU A 24 2.44 -2.32 -19.76
N LEU A 25 3.25 -3.34 -19.53
CA LEU A 25 4.44 -3.29 -18.68
C LEU A 25 5.71 -3.50 -19.50
N ALA A 26 6.78 -2.84 -19.11
CA ALA A 26 8.13 -3.24 -19.47
C ALA A 26 8.88 -3.72 -18.21
N LEU A 27 9.63 -4.81 -18.32
CA LEU A 27 10.53 -5.31 -17.30
C LEU A 27 11.95 -5.30 -17.89
N LEU A 28 12.80 -4.45 -17.33
CA LEU A 28 14.19 -4.32 -17.73
C LEU A 28 15.08 -4.66 -16.54
N GLY A 29 16.11 -5.47 -16.76
CA GLY A 29 17.05 -5.79 -15.70
C GLY A 29 18.46 -6.14 -16.17
N ASP A 30 19.40 -6.06 -15.24
CA ASP A 30 20.83 -6.37 -15.44
C ASP A 30 21.21 -7.84 -15.12
N THR A 31 20.18 -8.64 -14.85
CA THR A 31 20.24 -10.07 -14.50
C THR A 31 19.08 -10.81 -15.17
N ALA A 32 19.01 -12.14 -15.01
CA ALA A 32 17.97 -12.96 -15.62
C ALA A 32 16.59 -12.68 -15.00
N THR A 33 15.64 -12.14 -15.78
CA THR A 33 14.31 -11.72 -15.29
C THR A 33 13.15 -12.62 -15.72
N GLN A 34 13.40 -13.75 -16.42
CA GLN A 34 12.33 -14.57 -17.03
C GLN A 34 11.36 -15.15 -16.00
N PHE A 35 11.88 -15.52 -14.83
CA PHE A 35 11.07 -16.04 -13.73
C PHE A 35 10.34 -14.90 -13.00
N LEU A 36 10.97 -13.72 -12.89
CA LEU A 36 10.31 -12.52 -12.37
C LEU A 36 9.16 -12.09 -13.26
N ARG A 37 9.35 -12.04 -14.58
CA ARG A 37 8.29 -11.83 -15.58
C ARG A 37 7.14 -12.80 -15.38
N THR A 38 7.44 -14.09 -15.28
CA THR A 38 6.43 -15.15 -15.07
C THR A 38 5.65 -14.93 -13.78
N ALA A 39 6.33 -14.54 -12.69
CA ALA A 39 5.70 -14.26 -11.41
C ALA A 39 4.80 -13.01 -11.48
N ILE A 40 5.28 -11.91 -12.10
CA ILE A 40 4.50 -10.68 -12.29
C ILE A 40 3.26 -10.97 -13.13
N GLU A 41 3.40 -11.65 -14.29
CA GLU A 41 2.26 -12.00 -15.15
C GLU A 41 1.24 -12.87 -14.41
N GLY A 42 1.70 -13.91 -13.70
CA GLY A 42 0.85 -14.82 -12.95
C GLY A 42 0.16 -14.19 -11.74
N TYR A 43 0.81 -13.25 -11.05
CA TYR A 43 0.24 -12.51 -9.92
C TYR A 43 -0.76 -11.46 -10.39
N GLY A 44 -0.61 -10.91 -11.60
CA GLY A 44 -1.57 -9.98 -12.19
C GLY A 44 -2.99 -10.51 -12.18
N TYR A 45 -3.17 -11.82 -12.40
CA TYR A 45 -4.46 -12.49 -12.26
C TYR A 45 -5.10 -12.31 -10.87
N GLU A 46 -4.32 -12.53 -9.80
CA GLU A 46 -4.78 -12.39 -8.42
C GLU A 46 -5.09 -10.93 -8.08
N ALA A 47 -4.37 -9.99 -8.71
CA ALA A 47 -4.60 -8.54 -8.58
C ALA A 47 -5.76 -8.02 -9.46
N GLY A 48 -6.37 -8.86 -10.31
CA GLY A 48 -7.47 -8.47 -11.21
C GLY A 48 -7.01 -7.74 -12.49
N TYR A 49 -5.79 -8.04 -12.95
CA TYR A 49 -5.14 -7.45 -14.13
C TYR A 49 -4.72 -8.51 -15.15
N ARG A 50 -4.61 -8.06 -16.40
CA ARG A 50 -3.93 -8.75 -17.49
C ARG A 50 -2.75 -7.89 -17.95
N ALA A 51 -1.54 -8.32 -17.61
CA ALA A 51 -0.33 -7.65 -18.07
C ALA A 51 0.12 -8.20 -19.43
N GLU A 52 0.40 -7.29 -20.36
CA GLU A 52 1.32 -7.57 -21.47
C GLU A 52 2.70 -7.07 -21.06
N ILE A 53 3.67 -7.99 -20.92
CA ILE A 53 5.01 -7.66 -20.41
C ILE A 53 6.04 -7.78 -21.53
N TYR A 54 6.58 -6.64 -21.94
CA TYR A 54 7.83 -6.54 -22.68
C TYR A 54 9.01 -6.81 -21.72
N GLU A 55 9.91 -7.71 -22.10
CA GLU A 55 11.10 -8.07 -21.31
C GLU A 55 12.33 -7.78 -22.15
N SER A 56 13.30 -7.04 -21.59
CA SER A 56 14.59 -6.86 -22.27
C SER A 56 15.35 -8.17 -22.36
N GLU A 57 16.23 -8.29 -23.35
CA GLU A 57 17.24 -9.34 -23.30
C GLU A 57 18.15 -9.19 -22.07
N TYR A 58 18.91 -10.24 -21.77
CA TYR A 58 19.81 -10.28 -20.62
C TYR A 58 20.94 -9.25 -20.74
N ASP A 59 21.17 -8.46 -19.69
CA ASP A 59 22.29 -7.51 -19.54
C ASP A 59 22.37 -6.41 -20.63
N VAL A 60 21.22 -6.04 -21.22
CA VAL A 60 21.12 -4.94 -22.20
C VAL A 60 20.19 -3.80 -21.76
N MET A 61 19.78 -3.77 -20.49
CA MET A 61 18.87 -2.76 -19.92
C MET A 61 19.29 -1.33 -20.26
N GLU A 62 20.57 -0.99 -20.10
CA GLU A 62 21.07 0.36 -20.39
C GLU A 62 20.91 0.72 -21.88
N THR A 63 21.28 -0.20 -22.77
CA THR A 63 21.11 -0.02 -24.22
C THR A 63 19.64 0.14 -24.60
N GLU A 64 18.75 -0.69 -24.04
CA GLU A 64 17.30 -0.62 -24.23
C GLU A 64 16.72 0.74 -23.80
N ILE A 65 17.23 1.33 -22.71
CA ILE A 65 16.79 2.64 -22.25
C ILE A 65 17.35 3.75 -23.15
N LEU A 66 18.63 3.71 -23.50
CA LEU A 66 19.28 4.81 -24.21
C LEU A 66 18.94 4.86 -25.71
N ASP A 67 18.78 3.71 -26.37
CA ASP A 67 18.43 3.62 -27.79
C ASP A 67 16.95 3.93 -28.03
N ALA A 68 16.66 5.03 -28.73
CA ALA A 68 15.28 5.44 -29.02
C ALA A 68 14.54 4.49 -29.98
N SER A 69 15.25 3.59 -30.66
CA SER A 69 14.70 2.59 -31.58
C SER A 69 14.46 1.22 -30.93
N SER A 70 14.71 1.10 -29.62
CA SER A 70 14.58 -0.14 -28.87
C SER A 70 13.12 -0.59 -28.70
N GLY A 71 12.94 -1.87 -28.33
CA GLY A 71 11.62 -2.48 -28.14
C GLY A 71 10.82 -1.86 -26.97
N LEU A 72 11.51 -1.22 -26.03
CA LEU A 72 10.90 -0.45 -24.95
C LEU A 72 9.92 0.61 -25.49
N TYR A 73 10.29 1.28 -26.58
CA TYR A 73 9.60 2.44 -27.14
C TYR A 73 8.60 2.12 -28.26
N GLU A 74 8.54 0.89 -28.74
CA GLU A 74 7.65 0.47 -29.84
C GLU A 74 6.15 0.59 -29.49
N LYS A 75 5.81 0.45 -28.21
CA LYS A 75 4.44 0.57 -27.68
C LYS A 75 4.42 1.50 -26.48
N LYS A 76 3.29 2.17 -26.26
CA LYS A 76 3.05 2.93 -25.03
C LYS A 76 3.05 1.98 -23.84
N ARG A 77 3.84 2.30 -22.81
CA ARG A 77 3.91 1.56 -21.54
C ARG A 77 3.15 2.32 -20.47
N ASP A 78 2.41 1.61 -19.63
CA ASP A 78 1.77 2.19 -18.44
C ASP A 78 2.80 2.29 -17.30
N TYR A 79 3.59 1.22 -17.12
CA TYR A 79 4.68 1.18 -16.16
C TYR A 79 5.94 0.50 -16.71
N VAL A 80 7.10 0.94 -16.23
CA VAL A 80 8.41 0.33 -16.49
C VAL A 80 9.01 -0.12 -15.17
N VAL A 81 9.24 -1.42 -15.02
CA VAL A 81 9.91 -2.03 -13.87
C VAL A 81 11.40 -2.13 -14.17
N LEU A 82 12.21 -1.46 -13.34
CA LEU A 82 13.66 -1.49 -13.42
C LEU A 82 14.22 -2.38 -12.30
N TYR A 83 14.92 -3.45 -12.70
CA TYR A 83 15.51 -4.42 -11.78
C TYR A 83 17.04 -4.45 -11.92
N MET A 84 17.72 -3.73 -11.04
CA MET A 84 19.19 -3.75 -10.95
C MET A 84 19.60 -4.53 -9.72
N SER A 85 20.31 -5.65 -9.89
CA SER A 85 20.59 -6.54 -8.76
C SER A 85 21.69 -6.01 -7.85
N THR A 86 21.57 -6.30 -6.54
CA THR A 86 22.62 -5.98 -5.58
C THR A 86 23.93 -6.68 -5.92
N GLU A 87 23.88 -7.91 -6.45
CA GLU A 87 25.06 -8.65 -6.85
C GLU A 87 25.84 -7.96 -7.98
N ARG A 88 25.13 -7.39 -8.97
CA ARG A 88 25.76 -6.61 -10.05
C ARG A 88 26.31 -5.28 -9.56
N ALA A 89 25.60 -4.61 -8.66
CA ALA A 89 26.11 -3.41 -8.00
C ALA A 89 27.39 -3.71 -7.20
N TYR A 90 27.41 -4.82 -6.44
CA TYR A 90 28.60 -5.25 -5.70
C TYR A 90 29.75 -5.66 -6.63
N GLU A 91 29.49 -6.40 -7.71
CA GLU A 91 30.49 -6.71 -8.74
C GLU A 91 31.13 -5.45 -9.30
N ALA A 92 30.33 -4.41 -9.62
CA ALA A 92 30.85 -3.12 -10.08
C ALA A 92 31.70 -2.42 -9.00
N PHE A 93 31.24 -2.40 -7.75
CA PHE A 93 31.95 -1.82 -6.62
C PHE A 93 33.33 -2.46 -6.40
N THR A 94 33.45 -3.79 -6.55
CA THR A 94 34.72 -4.49 -6.31
C THR A 94 35.80 -4.16 -7.34
N ARG A 95 35.43 -3.68 -8.53
CA ARG A 95 36.36 -3.29 -9.61
C ARG A 95 36.98 -1.90 -9.40
N LEU A 96 36.41 -1.09 -8.52
CA LEU A 96 36.88 0.25 -8.21
C LEU A 96 38.03 0.24 -7.21
N ASP A 97 38.90 1.24 -7.31
CA ASP A 97 39.91 1.51 -6.30
C ASP A 97 39.31 2.10 -5.01
N GLU A 98 40.10 2.18 -3.93
CA GLU A 98 39.62 2.64 -2.64
C GLU A 98 39.06 4.08 -2.66
N LYS A 99 39.66 4.96 -3.48
CA LYS A 99 39.26 6.36 -3.57
C LYS A 99 37.93 6.48 -4.32
N GLU A 100 37.79 5.77 -5.43
CA GLU A 100 36.57 5.71 -6.24
C GLU A 100 35.39 5.13 -5.46
N ARG A 101 35.63 4.10 -4.63
CA ARG A 101 34.60 3.49 -3.77
C ARG A 101 33.91 4.49 -2.84
N THR A 102 34.58 5.58 -2.44
CA THR A 102 33.98 6.56 -1.53
C THR A 102 32.80 7.34 -2.13
N SER A 103 32.71 7.39 -3.46
CA SER A 103 31.64 8.05 -4.21
C SER A 103 30.69 7.08 -4.93
N PHE A 104 30.87 5.77 -4.74
CA PHE A 104 30.14 4.73 -5.49
C PHE A 104 28.63 4.92 -5.44
N ALA A 105 28.04 5.01 -4.24
CA ALA A 105 26.59 5.11 -4.06
C ALA A 105 26.00 6.31 -4.81
N ARG A 106 26.65 7.48 -4.70
CA ARG A 106 26.20 8.71 -5.36
C ARG A 106 26.22 8.56 -6.88
N GLN A 107 27.33 8.11 -7.44
CA GLN A 107 27.45 7.90 -8.89
C GLN A 107 26.46 6.85 -9.40
N TYR A 108 26.21 5.81 -8.61
CA TYR A 108 25.27 4.76 -8.98
C TYR A 108 23.82 5.27 -8.99
N VAL A 109 23.41 6.07 -7.99
CA VAL A 109 22.09 6.72 -7.97
C VAL A 109 21.95 7.77 -9.06
N ASP A 110 22.98 8.58 -9.33
CA ASP A 110 22.95 9.57 -10.41
C ASP A 110 22.67 8.89 -11.76
N ARG A 111 23.31 7.74 -12.02
CA ARG A 111 23.03 6.93 -13.21
C ARG A 111 21.60 6.39 -13.25
N ILE A 112 21.06 5.94 -12.12
CA ILE A 112 19.66 5.49 -12.03
C ILE A 112 18.71 6.65 -12.35
N ARG A 113 18.99 7.86 -11.85
CA ARG A 113 18.19 9.06 -12.13
C ARG A 113 18.23 9.43 -13.61
N ASP A 114 19.37 9.28 -14.27
CA ASP A 114 19.48 9.48 -15.71
C ASP A 114 18.56 8.52 -16.48
N TYR A 115 18.53 7.24 -16.08
CA TYR A 115 17.59 6.26 -16.64
C TYR A 115 16.13 6.66 -16.41
N TRP A 116 15.80 7.12 -15.20
CA TRP A 116 14.45 7.60 -14.91
C TRP A 116 14.06 8.78 -15.80
N SER A 117 14.97 9.75 -16.00
CA SER A 117 14.72 10.91 -16.86
C SER A 117 14.42 10.47 -18.29
N VAL A 118 15.29 9.62 -18.86
CA VAL A 118 15.14 9.14 -20.24
C VAL A 118 13.83 8.38 -20.43
N VAL A 119 13.51 7.44 -19.53
CA VAL A 119 12.28 6.65 -19.60
C VAL A 119 11.04 7.56 -19.46
N ARG A 120 11.03 8.49 -18.51
CA ARG A 120 9.89 9.41 -18.31
C ARG A 120 9.69 10.32 -19.51
N GLU A 121 10.75 10.93 -20.01
CA GLU A 121 10.69 11.85 -21.16
C GLU A 121 10.17 11.16 -22.43
N ARG A 122 10.55 9.89 -22.64
CA ARG A 122 10.19 9.17 -23.87
C ARG A 122 8.88 8.40 -23.79
N THR A 123 8.48 7.93 -22.60
CA THR A 123 7.31 7.04 -22.45
C THR A 123 6.14 7.67 -21.69
N GLY A 124 6.41 8.59 -20.75
CA GLY A 124 5.43 9.07 -19.77
C GLY A 124 4.93 7.99 -18.79
N ALA A 125 5.53 6.79 -18.80
CA ALA A 125 5.16 5.69 -17.93
C ALA A 125 5.49 5.97 -16.45
N GLY A 126 4.79 5.30 -15.53
CA GLY A 126 5.26 5.21 -14.15
C GLY A 126 6.50 4.31 -14.07
N ILE A 127 7.48 4.64 -13.23
CA ILE A 127 8.68 3.82 -13.05
C ILE A 127 8.58 3.11 -11.71
N ILE A 128 8.77 1.79 -11.71
CA ILE A 128 8.89 0.98 -10.50
C ILE A 128 10.35 0.55 -10.42
N GLN A 129 11.14 1.27 -9.63
CA GLN A 129 12.53 0.93 -9.37
C GLN A 129 12.58 -0.08 -8.22
N ALA A 130 13.09 -1.28 -8.48
CA ALA A 130 13.47 -2.17 -7.39
C ALA A 130 14.65 -1.58 -6.63
N ASP A 131 14.54 -1.49 -5.31
CA ASP A 131 15.66 -1.13 -4.44
C ASP A 131 16.64 -2.30 -4.32
N PHE A 132 17.65 -2.18 -3.45
CA PHE A 132 18.68 -3.19 -3.29
C PHE A 132 18.45 -4.02 -2.04
N ASN A 133 18.39 -5.36 -2.16
CA ASN A 133 18.38 -6.24 -1.00
C ASN A 133 19.77 -6.31 -0.34
N ARG A 134 19.84 -6.50 0.98
CA ARG A 134 21.11 -6.53 1.70
C ARG A 134 21.99 -7.73 1.35
N VAL A 135 23.22 -7.42 0.92
CA VAL A 135 24.34 -8.38 0.78
C VAL A 135 25.45 -7.97 1.74
N ASP A 136 25.90 -8.90 2.59
CA ASP A 136 27.07 -8.72 3.45
C ASP A 136 28.34 -9.07 2.66
N ALA A 137 29.27 -8.12 2.55
CA ALA A 137 30.54 -8.36 1.86
C ALA A 137 31.52 -9.15 2.74
N GLY A 138 31.36 -9.10 4.07
CA GLY A 138 32.17 -9.85 5.03
C GLY A 138 33.65 -9.44 5.08
N ILE A 139 34.03 -8.31 4.48
CA ILE A 139 35.44 -7.90 4.34
C ILE A 139 35.97 -7.20 5.59
N TYR A 140 35.21 -6.23 6.12
CA TYR A 140 35.60 -5.43 7.28
C TYR A 140 34.76 -5.75 8.52
N GLY A 141 33.83 -6.70 8.41
CA GLY A 141 32.81 -6.97 9.44
C GLY A 141 32.11 -5.68 9.88
N GLN A 142 31.89 -5.53 11.19
CA GLN A 142 31.19 -4.36 11.73
C GLN A 142 31.91 -3.03 11.50
N TYR A 143 33.24 -3.06 11.27
CA TYR A 143 34.02 -1.85 10.98
C TYR A 143 33.66 -1.25 9.62
N GLY A 144 33.14 -2.06 8.68
CA GLY A 144 32.68 -1.60 7.36
C GLY A 144 31.63 -0.51 7.45
N ASN A 145 30.74 -0.54 8.47
CA ASN A 145 29.68 0.44 8.65
C ASN A 145 30.16 1.89 8.90
N ARG A 146 31.44 2.10 9.25
CA ARG A 146 32.04 3.44 9.44
C ARG A 146 33.12 3.79 8.42
N LEU A 147 33.49 2.85 7.55
CA LEU A 147 34.54 3.05 6.55
C LEU A 147 33.89 3.47 5.23
N LYS A 148 34.09 4.73 4.82
CA LYS A 148 33.44 5.30 3.62
C LYS A 148 33.71 4.52 2.33
N SER A 149 34.84 3.83 2.23
CA SER A 149 35.22 3.01 1.07
C SER A 149 34.75 1.56 1.17
N ALA A 150 34.06 1.16 2.26
CA ALA A 150 33.52 -0.18 2.43
C ALA A 150 32.13 -0.33 1.82
N TRP A 151 31.78 -1.56 1.45
CA TRP A 151 30.50 -1.89 0.85
C TRP A 151 29.33 -1.59 1.79
N GLU A 152 29.43 -1.93 3.07
CA GLU A 152 28.34 -1.76 4.04
C GLU A 152 27.95 -0.28 4.19
N TYR A 153 28.95 0.61 4.19
CA TYR A 153 28.72 2.06 4.20
C TYR A 153 28.08 2.54 2.90
N GLN A 154 28.61 2.11 1.75
CA GLN A 154 28.10 2.52 0.44
C GLN A 154 26.71 1.96 0.15
N TYR A 155 26.39 0.74 0.58
CA TYR A 155 25.05 0.15 0.49
C TYR A 155 24.02 0.96 1.29
N ALA A 156 24.34 1.32 2.54
CA ALA A 156 23.44 2.16 3.36
C ALA A 156 23.23 3.54 2.72
N MET A 157 24.30 4.13 2.17
CA MET A 157 24.23 5.40 1.43
C MET A 157 23.41 5.26 0.14
N LEU A 158 23.57 4.16 -0.60
CA LEU A 158 22.85 3.87 -1.84
C LEU A 158 21.34 3.82 -1.59
N GLN A 159 20.91 3.05 -0.58
CA GLN A 159 19.49 2.95 -0.21
C GLN A 159 18.90 4.30 0.20
N HIS A 160 19.64 5.09 0.99
CA HIS A 160 19.20 6.42 1.41
C HIS A 160 19.06 7.41 0.24
N LEU A 161 20.10 7.50 -0.61
CA LEU A 161 20.10 8.42 -1.75
C LEU A 161 19.06 8.02 -2.80
N LEU A 162 18.81 6.72 -2.99
CA LEU A 162 17.77 6.23 -3.89
C LEU A 162 16.37 6.65 -3.39
N ALA A 163 16.11 6.52 -2.09
CA ALA A 163 14.86 6.95 -1.48
C ALA A 163 14.65 8.47 -1.58
N GLU A 164 15.69 9.27 -1.32
CA GLU A 164 15.67 10.73 -1.49
C GLU A 164 15.35 11.09 -2.95
N ALA A 165 16.06 10.50 -3.91
CA ALA A 165 15.84 10.76 -5.33
C ALA A 165 14.42 10.38 -5.80
N ALA A 166 13.87 9.26 -5.32
CA ALA A 166 12.51 8.84 -5.65
C ALA A 166 11.45 9.78 -5.04
N ALA A 167 11.66 10.26 -3.81
CA ALA A 167 10.75 11.21 -3.16
C ALA A 167 10.65 12.54 -3.93
N ASP A 168 11.74 12.98 -4.56
CA ASP A 168 11.80 14.20 -5.37
C ASP A 168 11.34 14.00 -6.83
N THR A 169 11.02 12.76 -7.23
CA THR A 169 10.68 12.44 -8.63
C THR A 169 9.28 11.87 -8.78
N GLU A 170 8.38 12.65 -9.40
CA GLU A 170 7.02 12.22 -9.64
C GLU A 170 6.93 10.94 -10.49
N ARG A 171 6.02 10.05 -10.08
CA ARG A 171 5.73 8.76 -10.73
C ARG A 171 6.93 7.82 -10.77
N VAL A 172 7.88 7.98 -9.85
CA VAL A 172 8.89 6.96 -9.52
C VAL A 172 8.49 6.32 -8.19
N TYR A 173 8.34 5.01 -8.20
CA TYR A 173 7.96 4.20 -7.05
C TYR A 173 9.10 3.23 -6.73
N LEU A 174 9.37 3.03 -5.44
CA LEU A 174 10.36 2.06 -4.99
C LEU A 174 9.69 0.73 -4.61
N LEU A 175 10.18 -0.36 -5.19
CA LEU A 175 9.85 -1.72 -4.77
C LEU A 175 10.90 -2.20 -3.76
N GLY A 176 10.49 -2.32 -2.49
CA GLY A 176 11.38 -2.61 -1.37
C GLY A 176 11.82 -4.08 -1.25
N LEU A 177 12.79 -4.51 -2.05
CA LEU A 177 13.44 -5.82 -1.94
C LEU A 177 14.13 -6.02 -0.59
N ASP A 178 14.73 -4.98 0.00
CA ASP A 178 15.34 -5.10 1.34
C ASP A 178 14.30 -5.44 2.43
N SER A 179 13.12 -4.82 2.34
CA SER A 179 11.99 -5.10 3.23
C SER A 179 11.48 -6.53 3.01
N ILE A 180 11.29 -6.95 1.75
CA ILE A 180 10.86 -8.31 1.40
C ILE A 180 11.87 -9.34 1.90
N GLN A 181 13.17 -9.12 1.69
CA GLN A 181 14.22 -9.99 2.20
C GLN A 181 14.24 -10.03 3.72
N THR A 182 14.01 -8.90 4.40
CA THR A 182 13.95 -8.85 5.87
C THR A 182 12.80 -9.67 6.41
N SER A 183 11.64 -9.66 5.75
CA SER A 183 10.48 -10.46 6.16
C SER A 183 10.66 -11.97 5.87
N LEU A 184 11.24 -12.33 4.73
CA LEU A 184 11.40 -13.75 4.33
C LEU A 184 12.66 -14.39 4.93
N GLY A 185 13.66 -13.57 5.27
CA GLY A 185 15.00 -14.00 5.57
C GLY A 185 15.83 -14.22 4.30
N ARG A 186 17.14 -13.92 4.39
CA ARG A 186 18.07 -14.03 3.26
C ARG A 186 18.14 -15.42 2.63
N ALA A 187 18.05 -16.48 3.45
CA ALA A 187 18.11 -17.86 2.97
C ALA A 187 16.92 -18.26 2.09
N VAL A 188 15.75 -17.63 2.31
CA VAL A 188 14.58 -17.80 1.45
C VAL A 188 14.67 -16.86 0.26
N PHE A 189 15.12 -15.62 0.44
CA PHE A 189 15.15 -14.62 -0.63
C PHE A 189 16.12 -14.97 -1.76
N CYS A 190 17.30 -15.50 -1.43
CA CYS A 190 18.38 -15.72 -2.37
C CYS A 190 18.84 -17.18 -2.36
N ASP A 191 18.88 -17.81 -3.54
CA ASP A 191 19.58 -19.08 -3.76
C ASP A 191 20.80 -18.85 -4.65
N MET A 192 21.99 -18.78 -4.03
CA MET A 192 23.23 -18.48 -4.74
C MET A 192 23.58 -19.53 -5.81
N ARG A 193 23.05 -20.75 -5.73
CA ARG A 193 23.26 -21.77 -6.78
C ARG A 193 22.60 -21.32 -8.08
N PHE A 194 21.35 -20.84 -7.99
CA PHE A 194 20.63 -20.26 -9.12
C PHE A 194 21.30 -18.99 -9.64
N TYR A 195 21.85 -18.15 -8.75
CA TYR A 195 22.59 -16.98 -9.19
C TYR A 195 23.84 -17.35 -10.00
N TYR A 196 24.65 -18.30 -9.51
CA TYR A 196 25.89 -18.67 -10.22
C TYR A 196 25.65 -19.46 -11.51
N GLU A 197 24.59 -20.27 -11.58
CA GLU A 197 24.27 -21.09 -12.76
C GLU A 197 23.45 -20.33 -13.80
N ALA A 198 22.52 -19.48 -13.37
CA ALA A 198 21.50 -18.87 -14.23
C ALA A 198 21.39 -17.34 -14.08
N ARG A 199 22.25 -16.70 -13.29
CA ARG A 199 22.22 -15.24 -13.03
C ARG A 199 20.88 -14.73 -12.53
N MET A 200 20.19 -15.56 -11.74
CA MET A 200 18.96 -15.23 -11.05
C MET A 200 19.25 -14.86 -9.59
N SER A 201 19.01 -13.61 -9.22
CA SER A 201 19.28 -13.06 -7.88
C SER A 201 18.13 -13.26 -6.87
N ILE A 202 16.92 -13.54 -7.36
CA ILE A 202 15.74 -13.82 -6.52
C ILE A 202 15.40 -15.31 -6.63
N SER A 203 15.23 -15.97 -5.48
CA SER A 203 14.80 -17.38 -5.44
C SER A 203 13.36 -17.54 -5.92
N THR A 204 13.00 -18.74 -6.35
CA THR A 204 11.60 -19.04 -6.71
C THR A 204 10.62 -18.88 -5.56
N ASP A 205 11.08 -18.97 -4.31
CA ASP A 205 10.23 -18.83 -3.12
C ASP A 205 9.94 -17.37 -2.78
N ALA A 206 10.82 -16.45 -3.16
CA ALA A 206 10.64 -15.01 -2.96
C ALA A 206 9.97 -14.29 -4.13
N LEU A 207 10.02 -14.85 -5.34
CA LEU A 207 9.38 -14.26 -6.53
C LEU A 207 7.90 -13.87 -6.33
N PRO A 208 7.05 -14.65 -5.64
CA PRO A 208 5.67 -14.25 -5.38
C PRO A 208 5.53 -12.96 -4.55
N ALA A 209 6.44 -12.73 -3.60
CA ALA A 209 6.42 -11.52 -2.77
C ALA A 209 6.87 -10.28 -3.58
N VAL A 210 7.90 -10.44 -4.42
CA VAL A 210 8.37 -9.38 -5.31
C VAL A 210 7.30 -9.03 -6.34
N ALA A 211 6.66 -10.03 -6.95
CA ALA A 211 5.56 -9.82 -7.89
C ALA A 211 4.35 -9.15 -7.23
N LYS A 212 3.99 -9.56 -6.00
CA LYS A 212 2.95 -8.89 -5.20
C LYS A 212 3.26 -7.40 -5.04
N GLY A 213 4.47 -7.04 -4.61
CA GLY A 213 4.86 -5.64 -4.40
C GLY A 213 4.74 -4.79 -5.67
N VAL A 214 5.11 -5.33 -6.84
CA VAL A 214 4.89 -4.64 -8.13
C VAL A 214 3.40 -4.31 -8.34
N TRP A 215 2.52 -5.28 -8.08
CA TRP A 215 1.08 -5.10 -8.27
C TRP A 215 0.42 -4.21 -7.22
N ASP A 216 0.89 -4.24 -5.98
CA ASP A 216 0.40 -3.35 -4.93
C ASP A 216 0.70 -1.89 -5.28
N ILE A 217 1.91 -1.60 -5.77
CA ILE A 217 2.30 -0.28 -6.28
C ILE A 217 1.40 0.15 -7.45
N ILE A 218 1.23 -0.72 -8.45
CA ILE A 218 0.38 -0.45 -9.63
C ILE A 218 -1.08 -0.19 -9.21
N ALA A 219 -1.62 -1.04 -8.34
CA ALA A 219 -2.99 -0.92 -7.84
C ALA A 219 -3.18 0.40 -7.08
N ALA A 220 -2.22 0.76 -6.22
CA ALA A 220 -2.24 2.01 -5.49
C ALA A 220 -2.14 3.24 -6.42
N ALA A 221 -1.27 3.19 -7.43
CA ALA A 221 -1.14 4.26 -8.43
C ALA A 221 -2.40 4.39 -9.31
N ASP A 222 -3.12 3.29 -9.55
CA ASP A 222 -4.43 3.26 -10.21
C ASP A 222 -5.60 3.70 -9.31
N GLY A 223 -5.35 4.02 -8.04
CA GLY A 223 -6.37 4.43 -7.07
C GLY A 223 -7.15 3.28 -6.41
N ARG A 224 -6.73 2.03 -6.63
CA ARG A 224 -7.26 0.84 -5.92
C ARG A 224 -6.55 0.67 -4.58
N VAL A 225 -6.90 1.53 -3.63
CA VAL A 225 -6.34 1.54 -2.26
C VAL A 225 -7.38 1.12 -1.23
N ARG A 226 -6.92 0.48 -0.16
CA ARG A 226 -7.74 0.25 1.05
C ARG A 226 -7.80 1.52 1.87
N LYS A 227 -9.01 1.88 2.30
CA LYS A 227 -9.34 3.18 2.92
C LYS A 227 -9.84 3.03 4.35
N CYS A 228 -10.33 1.85 4.72
CA CYS A 228 -10.91 1.62 6.04
C CYS A 228 -10.46 0.29 6.63
N LEU A 229 -10.13 0.34 7.92
CA LEU A 229 -9.88 -0.79 8.78
C LEU A 229 -11.04 -0.93 9.76
N VAL A 230 -11.78 -2.04 9.63
CA VAL A 230 -12.86 -2.43 10.54
C VAL A 230 -12.27 -3.43 11.55
N LEU A 231 -12.45 -3.14 12.83
CA LEU A 231 -11.82 -3.85 13.94
C LEU A 231 -12.89 -4.52 14.80
N ASP A 232 -12.69 -5.79 15.13
CA ASP A 232 -13.29 -6.35 16.34
C ASP A 232 -12.59 -5.82 17.61
N LEU A 233 -13.13 -6.13 18.79
CA LEU A 233 -12.65 -5.66 20.09
C LEU A 233 -12.01 -6.78 20.93
N ASP A 234 -12.82 -7.68 21.47
CA ASP A 234 -12.36 -8.75 22.36
C ASP A 234 -11.38 -9.67 21.63
N ASN A 235 -10.28 -10.02 22.31
CA ASN A 235 -9.13 -10.75 21.75
C ASN A 235 -8.52 -10.16 20.47
N THR A 236 -8.89 -8.94 20.09
CA THR A 236 -8.41 -8.25 18.88
C THR A 236 -7.68 -6.95 19.22
N LEU A 237 -8.30 -6.07 20.01
CA LEU A 237 -7.71 -4.83 20.52
C LEU A 237 -7.30 -4.89 21.99
N TRP A 238 -7.72 -5.93 22.71
CA TRP A 238 -7.26 -6.30 24.04
C TRP A 238 -7.44 -7.81 24.20
N GLY A 239 -6.79 -8.43 25.17
CA GLY A 239 -7.03 -9.85 25.49
C GLY A 239 -8.16 -10.01 26.49
N GLY A 240 -8.92 -11.09 26.37
CA GLY A 240 -10.09 -11.34 27.22
C GLY A 240 -11.38 -10.76 26.63
N VAL A 241 -12.46 -10.95 27.38
CA VAL A 241 -13.83 -10.56 27.00
C VAL A 241 -14.33 -9.52 27.98
N ILE A 242 -14.58 -8.29 27.51
CA ILE A 242 -14.91 -7.16 28.40
C ILE A 242 -16.15 -7.42 29.28
N ALA A 243 -17.14 -8.15 28.75
CA ALA A 243 -18.36 -8.50 29.47
C ALA A 243 -18.12 -9.47 30.66
N ASP A 244 -17.10 -10.33 30.54
CA ASP A 244 -16.79 -11.37 31.54
C ASP A 244 -15.69 -10.90 32.50
N ASP A 245 -14.63 -10.30 31.98
CA ASP A 245 -13.43 -9.94 32.71
C ASP A 245 -13.51 -8.53 33.32
N GLY A 246 -14.36 -7.66 32.75
CA GLY A 246 -14.49 -6.26 33.13
C GLY A 246 -13.26 -5.42 32.82
N LEU A 247 -13.36 -4.10 33.05
CA LEU A 247 -12.34 -3.12 32.67
C LEU A 247 -10.95 -3.42 33.26
N SER A 248 -10.87 -3.96 34.48
CA SER A 248 -9.59 -4.29 35.13
C SER A 248 -9.04 -5.68 34.79
N GLY A 249 -9.85 -6.53 34.16
CA GLY A 249 -9.50 -7.92 33.87
C GLY A 249 -8.98 -8.15 32.44
N ILE A 250 -9.30 -7.25 31.51
CA ILE A 250 -8.79 -7.33 30.14
C ILE A 250 -7.26 -7.18 30.09
N GLU A 251 -6.62 -7.95 29.22
CA GLU A 251 -5.17 -7.91 29.03
C GLU A 251 -4.81 -6.75 28.10
N LEU A 252 -4.39 -5.63 28.69
CA LEU A 252 -3.96 -4.46 27.96
C LEU A 252 -2.89 -3.69 28.74
N GLY A 253 -1.80 -3.27 28.08
CA GLY A 253 -0.70 -2.54 28.72
C GLY A 253 0.69 -2.97 28.28
N GLU A 254 1.72 -2.35 28.85
CA GLU A 254 3.12 -2.55 28.45
C GLU A 254 3.72 -3.90 28.88
N LEU A 255 3.05 -4.64 29.76
CA LEU A 255 3.56 -5.87 30.35
C LEU A 255 2.78 -7.10 29.88
N GLY A 256 3.47 -8.23 29.80
CA GLY A 256 2.86 -9.52 29.46
C GLY A 256 2.22 -9.54 28.07
N LYS A 257 1.10 -10.26 27.96
CA LYS A 257 0.35 -10.44 26.71
C LYS A 257 -0.35 -9.16 26.23
N GLY A 258 -0.68 -8.24 27.15
CA GLY A 258 -1.31 -6.95 26.84
C GLY A 258 -0.52 -6.10 25.83
N ARG A 259 0.80 -6.27 25.78
CA ARG A 259 1.69 -5.50 24.90
C ARG A 259 1.43 -5.75 23.42
N ILE A 260 1.02 -6.97 23.06
CA ILE A 260 0.69 -7.36 21.68
C ILE A 260 -0.45 -6.47 21.17
N TYR A 261 -1.49 -6.31 21.99
CA TYR A 261 -2.65 -5.49 21.67
C TYR A 261 -2.31 -4.00 21.60
N CYS A 262 -1.45 -3.50 22.50
CA CYS A 262 -0.91 -2.14 22.39
C CYS A 262 -0.17 -1.91 21.06
N ASP A 263 0.62 -2.89 20.60
CA ASP A 263 1.34 -2.78 19.33
C ASP A 263 0.39 -2.80 18.11
N ILE A 264 -0.68 -3.59 18.15
CA ILE A 264 -1.75 -3.57 17.14
C ILE A 264 -2.44 -2.20 17.15
N GLN A 265 -2.81 -1.68 18.32
CA GLN A 265 -3.46 -0.37 18.42
C GLN A 265 -2.56 0.77 17.93
N ARG A 266 -1.26 0.75 18.24
CA ARG A 266 -0.28 1.72 17.70
C ARG A 266 -0.21 1.66 16.18
N TRP A 267 -0.18 0.45 15.61
CA TRP A 267 -0.22 0.29 14.17
C TRP A 267 -1.50 0.87 13.55
N CYS A 268 -2.67 0.61 14.16
CA CYS A 268 -3.94 1.22 13.74
C CYS A 268 -3.90 2.75 13.83
N LEU A 269 -3.32 3.31 14.90
CA LEU A 269 -3.19 4.75 15.08
C LEU A 269 -2.29 5.38 14.01
N GLU A 270 -1.17 4.76 13.64
CA GLU A 270 -0.33 5.22 12.53
C GLU A 270 -1.06 5.15 11.18
N LEU A 271 -1.86 4.11 10.94
CA LEU A 271 -2.75 4.06 9.77
C LEU A 271 -3.74 5.23 9.76
N LYS A 272 -4.33 5.57 10.91
CA LYS A 272 -5.25 6.70 11.03
C LYS A 272 -4.57 8.04 10.79
N LYS A 273 -3.35 8.25 11.31
CA LYS A 273 -2.59 9.49 11.10
C LYS A 273 -2.36 9.80 9.61
N ARG A 274 -2.18 8.77 8.78
CA ARG A 274 -2.07 8.91 7.31
C ARG A 274 -3.41 8.83 6.56
N GLY A 275 -4.54 8.82 7.27
CA GLY A 275 -5.88 8.98 6.70
C GLY A 275 -6.69 7.70 6.47
N VAL A 276 -6.27 6.55 6.99
CA VAL A 276 -7.10 5.33 7.02
C VAL A 276 -8.22 5.51 8.05
N ILE A 277 -9.45 5.18 7.66
CA ILE A 277 -10.62 5.28 8.52
C ILE A 277 -10.65 4.06 9.45
N LEU A 278 -10.72 4.28 10.76
CA LEU A 278 -10.93 3.21 11.72
C LEU A 278 -12.42 3.11 12.05
N ALA A 279 -12.95 1.89 12.00
CA ALA A 279 -14.31 1.58 12.45
C ALA A 279 -14.29 0.34 13.36
N VAL A 280 -15.27 0.23 14.24
CA VAL A 280 -15.46 -0.92 15.13
C VAL A 280 -16.69 -1.71 14.68
N CYS A 281 -16.56 -3.03 14.64
CA CYS A 281 -17.65 -3.98 14.40
C CYS A 281 -17.48 -5.18 15.36
N SER A 282 -18.17 -5.13 16.50
CA SER A 282 -18.01 -6.13 17.56
C SER A 282 -19.34 -6.65 18.09
N LYS A 283 -19.32 -7.88 18.62
CA LYS A 283 -20.47 -8.51 19.27
C LYS A 283 -20.44 -8.22 20.76
N ASN A 284 -20.97 -7.06 21.14
CA ASN A 284 -20.98 -6.57 22.52
C ASN A 284 -22.17 -5.66 22.79
N ASP A 285 -22.42 -5.40 24.07
CA ASP A 285 -23.20 -4.23 24.48
C ASP A 285 -22.39 -2.95 24.22
N GLU A 286 -23.01 -1.91 23.65
CA GLU A 286 -22.29 -0.72 23.20
C GLU A 286 -21.62 0.03 24.35
N ASP A 287 -22.28 0.13 25.51
CA ASP A 287 -21.73 0.88 26.66
C ASP A 287 -20.50 0.15 27.23
N ASN A 288 -20.58 -1.18 27.35
CA ASN A 288 -19.45 -2.01 27.79
C ASN A 288 -18.28 -1.95 26.80
N ALA A 289 -18.57 -1.99 25.50
CA ALA A 289 -17.54 -1.95 24.45
C ALA A 289 -16.80 -0.60 24.39
N ARG A 290 -17.48 0.50 24.73
CA ARG A 290 -16.89 1.85 24.76
C ARG A 290 -16.08 2.12 26.01
N GLU A 291 -16.43 1.49 27.13
CA GLU A 291 -15.82 1.76 28.43
C GLU A 291 -14.27 1.67 28.41
N PRO A 292 -13.62 0.68 27.77
CA PRO A 292 -12.17 0.63 27.66
C PRO A 292 -11.55 1.83 26.94
N PHE A 293 -12.20 2.33 25.88
CA PHE A 293 -11.70 3.49 25.13
C PHE A 293 -11.72 4.78 25.97
N GLU A 294 -12.69 4.89 26.87
CA GLU A 294 -12.91 6.09 27.69
C GLU A 294 -12.12 6.06 29.00
N LYS A 295 -12.00 4.88 29.63
CA LYS A 295 -11.56 4.76 31.02
C LYS A 295 -10.27 3.96 31.20
N HIS A 296 -9.92 3.05 30.28
CA HIS A 296 -8.72 2.22 30.47
C HIS A 296 -7.44 3.04 30.22
N PRO A 297 -6.54 3.19 31.20
CA PRO A 297 -5.38 4.07 31.08
C PRO A 297 -4.41 3.63 29.97
N ASP A 298 -4.27 2.31 29.79
CA ASP A 298 -3.35 1.73 28.81
C ASP A 298 -3.95 1.55 27.40
N MET A 299 -5.21 1.90 27.20
CA MET A 299 -5.76 1.94 25.85
C MET A 299 -4.95 2.95 25.03
N VAL A 300 -4.59 2.63 23.79
CA VAL A 300 -3.84 3.55 22.92
C VAL A 300 -4.81 4.30 22.00
N LEU A 301 -5.77 3.59 21.41
CA LEU A 301 -6.85 4.20 20.64
C LEU A 301 -7.82 4.92 21.57
N ARG A 302 -8.32 6.07 21.13
CA ARG A 302 -9.35 6.84 21.83
C ARG A 302 -10.66 6.79 21.06
N PRO A 303 -11.81 7.13 21.70
CA PRO A 303 -13.07 7.27 20.97
C PRO A 303 -12.94 8.20 19.76
N ASP A 304 -12.08 9.21 19.90
CA ASP A 304 -11.78 10.19 18.86
C ASP A 304 -11.00 9.64 17.64
N ASP A 305 -10.44 8.45 17.72
CA ASP A 305 -9.79 7.80 16.58
C ASP A 305 -10.75 6.95 15.74
N ILE A 306 -11.91 6.60 16.30
CA ILE A 306 -12.90 5.74 15.64
C ILE A 306 -13.95 6.60 14.93
N ALA A 307 -14.08 6.43 13.62
CA ALA A 307 -15.04 7.17 12.81
C ALA A 307 -16.47 6.65 12.99
N MET A 308 -16.61 5.32 13.14
CA MET A 308 -17.89 4.66 13.34
C MET A 308 -17.73 3.48 14.29
N PHE A 309 -18.59 3.40 15.30
CA PHE A 309 -18.53 2.41 16.35
C PHE A 309 -19.83 1.60 16.33
N VAL A 310 -19.74 0.32 15.97
CA VAL A 310 -20.88 -0.60 15.93
C VAL A 310 -20.60 -1.76 16.86
N ALA A 311 -21.31 -1.79 17.99
CA ALA A 311 -21.27 -2.89 18.95
C ALA A 311 -22.71 -3.30 19.26
N ASN A 312 -23.11 -4.49 18.81
CA ASN A 312 -24.43 -5.06 19.04
C ASN A 312 -24.40 -6.58 18.76
N TRP A 313 -25.52 -7.26 18.91
CA TRP A 313 -25.62 -8.71 18.72
C TRP A 313 -26.07 -9.15 17.32
N GLU A 314 -26.15 -8.23 16.35
CA GLU A 314 -26.39 -8.56 14.94
C GLU A 314 -25.16 -9.23 14.32
N ASP A 315 -25.33 -9.86 13.15
CA ASP A 315 -24.20 -10.49 12.48
C ASP A 315 -23.20 -9.43 11.94
N LYS A 316 -21.90 -9.75 11.99
CA LYS A 316 -20.84 -8.80 11.62
C LYS A 316 -20.91 -8.40 10.14
N ALA A 317 -21.41 -9.26 9.26
CA ALA A 317 -21.53 -8.93 7.84
C ALA A 317 -22.58 -7.82 7.60
N SER A 318 -23.75 -7.91 8.24
CA SER A 318 -24.77 -6.86 8.21
C SER A 318 -24.25 -5.55 8.81
N ASN A 319 -23.55 -5.61 9.94
CA ASN A 319 -22.92 -4.43 10.55
C ASN A 319 -21.86 -3.79 9.65
N ILE A 320 -21.02 -4.59 8.97
CA ILE A 320 -20.03 -4.09 8.01
C ILE A 320 -20.71 -3.42 6.82
N ARG A 321 -21.82 -3.95 6.30
CA ARG A 321 -22.61 -3.29 5.24
C ARG A 321 -23.14 -1.94 5.71
N ARG A 322 -23.65 -1.86 6.94
CA ARG A 322 -24.08 -0.59 7.53
C ARG A 322 -22.91 0.42 7.66
N ILE A 323 -21.73 -0.04 8.08
CA ILE A 323 -20.51 0.79 8.14
C ILE A 323 -20.15 1.29 6.74
N GLN A 324 -20.17 0.42 5.75
CA GLN A 324 -19.87 0.73 4.35
C GLN A 324 -20.83 1.77 3.77
N GLU A 325 -22.13 1.58 3.94
CA GLU A 325 -23.16 2.51 3.50
C GLU A 325 -22.97 3.88 4.14
N THR A 326 -22.73 3.91 5.46
CA THR A 326 -22.57 5.15 6.25
C THR A 326 -21.33 5.92 5.83
N LEU A 327 -20.18 5.25 5.71
CA LEU A 327 -18.92 5.85 5.28
C LEU A 327 -18.89 6.17 3.77
N ASN A 328 -19.80 5.59 2.99
CA ASN A 328 -19.91 5.78 1.55
C ASN A 328 -18.59 5.48 0.79
N ILE A 329 -17.95 4.36 1.15
CA ILE A 329 -16.74 3.85 0.48
C ILE A 329 -17.01 2.47 -0.13
N GLY A 330 -16.18 2.03 -1.09
CA GLY A 330 -16.33 0.71 -1.70
C GLY A 330 -15.98 -0.41 -0.72
N MET A 331 -16.70 -1.53 -0.79
CA MET A 331 -16.43 -2.70 0.06
C MET A 331 -15.04 -3.32 -0.21
N ASP A 332 -14.61 -3.24 -1.47
CA ASP A 332 -13.26 -3.54 -1.96
C ASP A 332 -12.18 -2.55 -1.47
N SER A 333 -12.56 -1.53 -0.69
CA SER A 333 -11.62 -0.64 0.00
C SER A 333 -11.58 -0.85 1.52
N MET A 334 -12.28 -1.86 2.03
CA MET A 334 -12.30 -2.21 3.45
C MET A 334 -11.42 -3.42 3.76
N VAL A 335 -10.90 -3.42 4.98
CA VAL A 335 -10.20 -4.54 5.62
C VAL A 335 -10.90 -4.84 6.94
N PHE A 336 -11.19 -6.10 7.23
CA PHE A 336 -11.79 -6.52 8.50
C PHE A 336 -10.82 -7.42 9.28
N LEU A 337 -10.55 -7.06 10.54
CA LEU A 337 -9.71 -7.81 11.47
C LEU A 337 -10.53 -8.33 12.64
N ASP A 338 -10.38 -9.63 12.90
CA ASP A 338 -11.13 -10.39 13.88
C ASP A 338 -10.34 -11.64 14.26
N ASP A 339 -10.20 -11.93 15.56
CA ASP A 339 -9.48 -13.09 16.09
C ASP A 339 -10.18 -14.41 15.81
N GLN A 340 -11.52 -14.38 15.66
CA GLN A 340 -12.34 -15.57 15.55
C GLN A 340 -12.47 -16.05 14.09
N ALA A 341 -11.98 -17.26 13.83
CA ALA A 341 -12.01 -17.84 12.48
C ALA A 341 -13.43 -17.97 11.90
N PHE A 342 -14.44 -18.21 12.74
CA PHE A 342 -15.83 -18.28 12.34
C PHE A 342 -16.32 -16.96 11.73
N GLU A 343 -16.17 -15.85 12.46
CA GLU A 343 -16.58 -14.52 11.99
C GLU A 343 -15.82 -14.12 10.72
N ARG A 344 -14.51 -14.39 10.66
CA ARG A 344 -13.72 -14.15 9.45
C ARG A 344 -14.27 -14.89 8.24
N ASN A 345 -14.63 -16.17 8.39
CA ASN A 345 -15.14 -16.98 7.28
C ASN A 345 -16.55 -16.55 6.87
N LEU A 346 -17.42 -16.25 7.83
CA LEU A 346 -18.76 -15.74 7.57
C LEU A 346 -18.72 -14.43 6.78
N VAL A 347 -17.87 -13.48 7.19
CA VAL A 347 -17.70 -12.21 6.48
C VAL A 347 -17.13 -12.43 5.08
N LYS A 348 -16.14 -13.31 4.90
CA LYS A 348 -15.59 -13.65 3.57
C LYS A 348 -16.65 -14.23 2.63
N GLU A 349 -17.53 -15.09 3.14
CA GLU A 349 -18.58 -15.73 2.34
C GLU A 349 -19.68 -14.73 1.96
N MET A 350 -20.12 -13.93 2.93
CA MET A 350 -21.21 -12.98 2.77
C MET A 350 -20.80 -11.70 2.02
N ILE A 351 -19.51 -11.36 2.05
CA ILE A 351 -18.95 -10.14 1.45
C ILE A 351 -17.63 -10.48 0.74
N PRO A 352 -17.66 -11.09 -0.46
CA PRO A 352 -16.45 -11.52 -1.16
C PRO A 352 -15.44 -10.39 -1.50
N GLU A 353 -15.90 -9.14 -1.57
CA GLU A 353 -15.08 -7.99 -1.93
C GLU A 353 -14.19 -7.47 -0.78
N ILE A 354 -14.58 -7.72 0.48
CA ILE A 354 -13.82 -7.23 1.64
C ILE A 354 -12.55 -8.06 1.85
N THR A 355 -11.46 -7.40 2.22
CA THR A 355 -10.24 -8.13 2.61
C THR A 355 -10.32 -8.56 4.07
N VAL A 356 -10.21 -9.86 4.31
CA VAL A 356 -10.21 -10.44 5.66
C VAL A 356 -8.92 -11.26 5.84
N PRO A 357 -7.87 -10.70 6.46
CA PRO A 357 -6.64 -11.41 6.75
C PRO A 357 -6.87 -12.68 7.56
N SER A 358 -6.16 -13.76 7.22
CA SER A 358 -6.21 -15.01 7.98
C SER A 358 -5.17 -14.94 9.09
N LEU A 359 -5.55 -14.31 10.21
CA LEU A 359 -4.64 -14.13 11.35
C LEU A 359 -4.08 -15.49 11.83
N PRO A 360 -2.76 -15.56 12.16
CA PRO A 360 -2.15 -16.71 12.80
C PRO A 360 -2.86 -17.09 14.11
N GLU A 361 -2.72 -18.35 14.55
CA GLU A 361 -3.30 -18.78 15.83
C GLU A 361 -2.65 -18.08 17.03
N GLU A 362 -1.37 -17.74 16.94
CA GLU A 362 -0.61 -17.06 18.00
C GLU A 362 -0.67 -15.53 17.82
N PRO A 363 -1.29 -14.77 18.76
CA PRO A 363 -1.39 -13.32 18.68
C PRO A 363 -0.05 -12.59 18.56
N ALA A 364 1.02 -13.14 19.15
CA ALA A 364 2.36 -12.54 19.06
C ALA A 364 2.88 -12.44 17.61
N GLU A 365 2.36 -13.25 16.69
CA GLU A 365 2.75 -13.24 15.28
C GLU A 365 1.96 -12.22 14.43
N TRP A 366 0.83 -11.71 14.94
CA TRP A 366 -0.06 -10.85 14.17
C TRP A 366 0.59 -9.56 13.69
N PRO A 367 1.37 -8.81 14.49
CA PRO A 367 1.97 -7.57 14.01
C PRO A 367 2.91 -7.79 12.82
N ALA A 368 3.71 -8.88 12.84
CA ALA A 368 4.59 -9.21 11.74
C ALA A 368 3.80 -9.68 10.51
N TYR A 369 2.81 -10.54 10.71
CA TYR A 369 1.91 -11.02 9.67
C TYR A 369 1.18 -9.87 8.96
N LEU A 370 0.50 -9.00 9.70
CA LEU A 370 -0.24 -7.87 9.13
C LEU A 370 0.66 -6.92 8.33
N LYS A 371 1.88 -6.65 8.83
CA LYS A 371 2.87 -5.84 8.11
C LYS A 371 3.27 -6.50 6.79
N SER A 372 3.50 -7.82 6.77
CA SER A 372 3.86 -8.58 5.56
C SER A 372 2.79 -8.61 4.46
N LEU A 373 1.55 -8.21 4.77
CA LEU A 373 0.44 -8.23 3.82
C LEU A 373 0.37 -6.94 2.99
N ASP A 374 1.03 -5.86 3.39
CA ASP A 374 1.01 -4.54 2.73
C ASP A 374 -0.41 -4.04 2.41
N LEU A 375 -1.37 -4.32 3.31
CA LEU A 375 -2.82 -4.13 3.07
C LEU A 375 -3.22 -2.69 2.68
N PHE A 376 -2.39 -1.72 3.01
CA PHE A 376 -2.67 -0.30 2.87
C PHE A 376 -1.54 0.39 2.07
N GLU A 377 -1.08 -0.25 1.00
CA GLU A 377 -0.21 0.38 0.00
C GLU A 377 -0.89 1.65 -0.57
N THR A 378 -0.11 2.71 -0.79
CA THR A 378 -0.66 3.99 -1.26
C THR A 378 0.32 4.73 -2.17
N SER A 379 -0.21 5.43 -3.17
CA SER A 379 0.56 6.28 -4.10
C SER A 379 0.67 7.74 -3.63
N SER A 380 -0.10 8.11 -2.60
CA SER A 380 -0.07 9.45 -2.01
C SER A 380 -0.46 9.40 -0.53
N VAL A 381 0.05 10.37 0.24
CA VAL A 381 -0.34 10.57 1.64
C VAL A 381 -1.17 11.83 1.72
N SER A 382 -2.39 11.73 2.23
CA SER A 382 -3.20 12.89 2.59
C SER A 382 -3.06 13.20 4.08
N GLU A 383 -3.08 14.47 4.47
CA GLU A 383 -3.18 14.85 5.88
C GLU A 383 -4.46 14.27 6.51
N GLY A 384 -4.29 13.32 7.45
CA GLY A 384 -5.37 12.44 7.90
C GLY A 384 -6.27 12.99 9.01
N ALA A 385 -5.85 14.04 9.71
CA ALA A 385 -6.52 14.48 10.94
C ALA A 385 -7.97 14.98 10.71
N ASP A 386 -8.23 15.65 9.59
CA ASP A 386 -9.55 16.26 9.34
C ASP A 386 -10.59 15.25 8.81
N ARG A 387 -10.15 14.13 8.23
CA ARG A 387 -11.05 13.14 7.61
C ARG A 387 -11.84 12.32 8.62
N THR A 388 -11.21 11.86 9.71
CA THR A 388 -11.92 11.08 10.75
C THR A 388 -13.07 11.88 11.34
N LYS A 389 -12.84 13.18 11.59
CA LYS A 389 -13.87 14.10 12.10
C LYS A 389 -15.02 14.26 11.12
N GLN A 390 -14.73 14.51 9.83
CA GLN A 390 -15.74 14.61 8.78
C GLN A 390 -16.60 13.34 8.66
N TYR A 391 -15.98 12.16 8.70
CA TYR A 391 -16.74 10.90 8.65
C TYR A 391 -17.59 10.67 9.89
N ARG A 392 -17.12 11.05 11.08
CA ARG A 392 -17.92 10.97 12.30
C ARG A 392 -19.11 11.92 12.25
N GLU A 393 -18.90 13.16 11.83
CA GLU A 393 -19.99 14.13 11.65
C GLU A 393 -21.03 13.62 10.65
N GLU A 394 -20.60 13.06 9.52
CA GLU A 394 -21.50 12.47 8.53
C GLU A 394 -22.21 11.21 9.03
N ALA A 395 -21.53 10.35 9.80
CA ALA A 395 -22.15 9.17 10.43
C ALA A 395 -23.19 9.58 11.47
N ASN A 396 -22.90 10.59 12.28
CA ASN A 396 -23.85 11.18 13.23
C ASN A 396 -25.05 11.77 12.49
N ARG A 397 -24.82 12.55 11.43
CA ARG A 397 -25.89 13.09 10.56
C ARG A 397 -26.82 12.00 10.05
N ARG A 398 -26.28 10.91 9.51
CA ARG A 398 -27.09 9.81 8.96
C ARG A 398 -27.84 9.03 10.05
N THR A 399 -27.24 8.88 11.23
CA THR A 399 -27.89 8.24 12.39
C THR A 399 -29.04 9.10 12.92
N GLU A 400 -28.85 10.42 13.02
CA GLU A 400 -29.91 11.36 13.37
C GLU A 400 -31.01 11.40 12.30
N LYS A 401 -30.64 11.36 11.01
CA LYS A 401 -31.62 11.26 9.91
C LYS A 401 -32.51 10.02 10.03
N ALA A 402 -31.98 8.89 10.49
CA ALA A 402 -32.77 7.67 10.70
C ALA A 402 -33.73 7.79 11.90
N ARG A 403 -33.50 8.73 12.83
CA ARG A 403 -34.37 9.02 13.99
C ARG A 403 -35.52 9.98 13.65
N HIS A 404 -35.39 10.79 12.60
CA HIS A 404 -36.42 11.72 12.15
C HIS A 404 -37.26 11.13 11.01
N ALA A 405 -38.58 11.07 11.21
CA ALA A 405 -39.52 10.52 10.22
C ALA A 405 -39.79 11.47 9.03
N ASP A 406 -39.49 12.76 9.17
CA ASP A 406 -39.67 13.78 8.15
C ASP A 406 -38.34 14.44 7.75
N VAL A 407 -38.14 14.58 6.43
CA VAL A 407 -36.93 15.16 5.83
C VAL A 407 -36.85 16.67 6.09
N GLY A 408 -38.00 17.35 6.23
CA GLY A 408 -38.06 18.79 6.50
C GLY A 408 -37.46 19.17 7.86
N GLU A 409 -37.94 18.53 8.93
CA GLU A 409 -37.46 18.77 10.30
C GLU A 409 -35.97 18.45 10.47
N TYR A 410 -35.47 17.41 9.79
CA TYR A 410 -34.05 17.07 9.78
C TYR A 410 -33.19 18.12 9.05
N LEU A 411 -33.65 18.67 7.92
CA LEU A 411 -32.88 19.69 7.20
C LEU A 411 -32.81 21.03 7.96
N GLU A 412 -33.87 21.39 8.69
CA GLU A 412 -33.88 22.59 9.54
C GLU A 412 -32.97 22.45 10.76
N SER A 413 -32.88 21.26 11.37
CA SER A 413 -32.03 21.02 12.55
C SER A 413 -30.53 21.07 12.27
N LEU A 414 -30.11 20.93 11.00
CA LEU A 414 -28.70 20.92 10.60
C LEU A 414 -28.06 22.31 10.51
N GLU A 415 -28.84 23.40 10.55
CA GLU A 415 -28.36 24.80 10.43
C GLU A 415 -27.29 25.00 9.31
N MET A 416 -27.45 24.33 8.16
CA MET A 416 -26.41 24.26 7.13
C MET A 416 -26.09 25.64 6.54
N LYS A 417 -24.81 26.01 6.56
CA LYS A 417 -24.28 27.23 5.91
C LYS A 417 -23.35 26.83 4.76
N ALA A 418 -23.60 27.35 3.57
CA ALA A 418 -22.73 27.17 2.41
C ALA A 418 -22.01 28.49 2.06
N CYS A 419 -20.76 28.37 1.63
CA CYS A 419 -19.95 29.48 1.12
C CYS A 419 -19.52 29.17 -0.31
N CYS A 420 -19.72 30.12 -1.23
CA CYS A 420 -19.25 30.04 -2.61
C CYS A 420 -18.11 31.05 -2.79
N ALA A 421 -16.99 30.60 -3.33
CA ALA A 421 -15.82 31.43 -3.61
C ALA A 421 -15.19 31.01 -4.95
N PRO A 422 -14.51 31.93 -5.65
CA PRO A 422 -13.80 31.62 -6.89
C PRO A 422 -12.75 30.54 -6.69
N PHE A 423 -12.40 29.85 -7.77
CA PHE A 423 -11.25 28.94 -7.78
C PHE A 423 -9.97 29.73 -7.48
N ASP A 424 -9.10 29.16 -6.63
CA ASP A 424 -7.81 29.72 -6.28
C ASP A 424 -6.71 28.64 -6.38
N GLU A 425 -5.46 29.07 -6.53
CA GLU A 425 -4.32 28.16 -6.73
C GLU A 425 -4.18 27.13 -5.61
N PHE A 426 -4.55 27.50 -4.38
CA PHE A 426 -4.49 26.59 -3.23
C PHE A 426 -5.53 25.46 -3.31
N ARG A 427 -6.64 25.67 -4.04
CA ARG A 427 -7.74 24.71 -4.17
C ARG A 427 -7.73 23.91 -5.47
N TYR A 428 -6.89 24.24 -6.46
CA TYR A 428 -6.86 23.50 -7.73
C TYR A 428 -6.68 21.98 -7.59
N PRO A 429 -5.73 21.47 -6.77
CA PRO A 429 -5.59 20.02 -6.59
C PRO A 429 -6.88 19.38 -6.05
N ARG A 430 -7.53 20.06 -5.10
CA ARG A 430 -8.76 19.58 -4.46
C ARG A 430 -9.96 19.61 -5.41
N ILE A 431 -10.09 20.65 -6.25
CA ILE A 431 -11.16 20.74 -7.25
C ILE A 431 -10.99 19.65 -8.31
N ALA A 432 -9.75 19.41 -8.77
CA ALA A 432 -9.43 18.32 -9.70
C ALA A 432 -9.77 16.96 -9.07
N GLU A 433 -9.34 16.71 -7.82
CA GLU A 433 -9.66 15.50 -7.05
C GLU A 433 -11.17 15.27 -6.94
N LEU A 434 -11.95 16.31 -6.62
CA LEU A 434 -13.40 16.23 -6.52
C LEU A 434 -14.07 15.88 -7.85
N SER A 435 -13.56 16.43 -8.97
CA SER A 435 -14.06 16.08 -10.31
C SER A 435 -13.83 14.62 -10.68
N GLN A 436 -12.76 14.00 -10.15
CA GLN A 436 -12.42 12.59 -10.36
C GLN A 436 -13.24 11.65 -9.47
N ARG A 437 -13.61 12.10 -8.27
CA ARG A 437 -14.24 11.28 -7.22
C ARG A 437 -15.77 11.41 -7.15
N SER A 438 -16.34 12.53 -7.59
CA SER A 438 -17.77 12.80 -7.43
C SER A 438 -18.58 12.29 -8.62
N ASN A 439 -19.44 11.29 -8.39
CA ASN A 439 -20.41 10.81 -9.39
C ASN A 439 -21.84 11.32 -9.14
N GLN A 440 -22.18 11.73 -7.90
CA GLN A 440 -23.54 12.18 -7.54
C GLN A 440 -23.85 13.62 -7.96
N PHE A 441 -22.84 14.44 -8.24
CA PHE A 441 -23.02 15.83 -8.69
C PHE A 441 -22.25 16.18 -9.97
N ASN A 442 -21.51 15.24 -10.56
CA ASN A 442 -20.86 15.41 -11.85
C ASN A 442 -21.74 14.87 -12.98
N LEU A 443 -22.77 15.62 -13.36
CA LEU A 443 -23.74 15.22 -14.39
C LEU A 443 -23.11 15.04 -15.79
N ARG A 444 -21.92 15.58 -16.01
CA ARG A 444 -21.18 15.43 -17.29
C ARG A 444 -20.16 14.30 -17.25
N THR A 445 -19.87 13.73 -16.08
CA THR A 445 -18.81 12.72 -15.87
C THR A 445 -17.43 13.12 -16.41
N VAL A 446 -17.18 14.43 -16.58
CA VAL A 446 -15.90 14.96 -17.05
C VAL A 446 -14.96 15.05 -15.85
N ARG A 447 -13.76 14.51 -16.00
CA ARG A 447 -12.71 14.49 -14.98
C ARG A 447 -11.62 15.44 -15.41
N TYR A 448 -11.24 16.34 -14.52
CA TYR A 448 -10.22 17.35 -14.78
C TYR A 448 -8.92 16.98 -14.07
N THR A 449 -7.80 17.21 -14.74
CA THR A 449 -6.49 17.29 -14.10
C THR A 449 -6.33 18.66 -13.44
N GLU A 450 -5.31 18.80 -12.58
CA GLU A 450 -5.01 20.08 -11.94
C GLU A 450 -4.73 21.19 -12.95
N ASP A 451 -3.92 20.90 -13.98
CA ASP A 451 -3.64 21.84 -15.07
C ASP A 451 -4.92 22.29 -15.80
N GLN A 452 -5.86 21.38 -16.02
CA GLN A 452 -7.14 21.72 -16.66
C GLN A 452 -8.02 22.60 -15.76
N ILE A 453 -7.99 22.42 -14.44
CA ILE A 453 -8.70 23.31 -13.50
C ILE A 453 -8.08 24.71 -13.52
N LYS A 454 -6.75 24.80 -13.59
CA LYS A 454 -6.03 26.07 -13.72
C LYS A 454 -6.42 26.81 -14.99
N ASP A 455 -6.50 26.12 -16.12
CA ASP A 455 -6.96 26.70 -17.39
C ASP A 455 -8.42 27.16 -17.31
N ILE A 456 -9.29 26.42 -16.63
CA ILE A 456 -10.69 26.79 -16.39
C ILE A 456 -10.79 28.06 -15.54
N ALA A 457 -9.98 28.17 -14.49
CA ALA A 457 -9.96 29.33 -13.61
C ALA A 457 -9.54 30.63 -14.31
N GLN A 458 -8.77 30.53 -15.39
CA GLN A 458 -8.29 31.67 -16.19
C GLN A 458 -9.17 31.97 -17.42
N SER A 459 -10.25 31.21 -17.62
CA SER A 459 -11.06 31.28 -18.83
C SER A 459 -12.40 31.95 -18.58
N ASP A 460 -12.68 33.03 -19.31
CA ASP A 460 -13.95 33.78 -19.27
C ASP A 460 -15.18 32.95 -19.70
N ARG A 461 -14.98 31.72 -20.17
CA ARG A 461 -16.06 30.78 -20.55
C ARG A 461 -16.66 30.04 -19.36
N TYR A 462 -16.07 30.13 -18.17
CA TYR A 462 -16.50 29.39 -17.00
C TYR A 462 -16.79 30.34 -15.83
N ILE A 463 -17.79 29.97 -15.01
CA ILE A 463 -18.02 30.59 -13.71
C ILE A 463 -17.26 29.73 -12.70
N THR A 464 -16.27 30.32 -12.04
CA THR A 464 -15.42 29.67 -11.05
C THR A 464 -15.68 30.17 -9.64
#